data_AF-A0A6P0SX96-F1
#
_entry.id   AF-A0A6P0SX96-F1
#
_cell.length_a   1.000
_cell.length_b   1.000
_cell.length_c   1.000
_cell.angle_alpha   90.00
_cell.angle_beta   90.00
_cell.angle_gamma   90.00
#
_symmetry.space_group_name_H-M   'P 1'
#
loop_
_entity.id
_entity.type
_entity.pdbx_description
1 polymer ?
#
loop_
_entity_poly.entity_id
_entity_poly.type
_entity_poly.pdbx_seq_one_letter_code
_entity_poly.pdbx_strand_id
1 'polypeptide(L)' 'VRILRRTLDILSQIPHVLPLSESLKANAIRAAQLLDRFPVNERVK' A
#
# COMPACT_ATOMS: atom_id res chain seq x y z
N VAL A 1 -7.30 7.02 10.60
CA VAL A 1 -7.20 6.88 9.12
C VAL A 1 -7.40 5.47 8.61
N ARG A 2 -8.61 4.92 8.80
CA ARG A 2 -8.90 3.54 8.45
C ARG A 2 -8.81 3.23 6.95
N ILE A 3 -9.20 4.18 6.08
CA ILE A 3 -9.24 3.96 4.63
C ILE A 3 -7.83 3.85 4.04
N LEU A 4 -6.91 4.77 4.38
CA LEU A 4 -5.53 4.76 3.86
C LEU A 4 -4.75 3.53 4.34
N ARG A 5 -4.90 3.16 5.62
CA ARG A 5 -4.31 1.93 6.15
C ARG A 5 -4.81 0.71 5.38
N ARG A 6 -6.12 0.63 5.13
CA ARG A 6 -6.71 -0.50 4.41
C ARG A 6 -6.29 -0.55 2.94
N THR A 7 -6.07 0.60 2.30
CA THR A 7 -5.49 0.65 0.95
C THR A 7 -4.04 0.15 0.96
N LEU A 8 -3.23 0.55 1.95
CA LEU A 8 -1.86 0.07 2.09
C LEU A 8 -1.81 -1.45 2.30
N ASP A 9 -2.69 -1.97 3.17
CA ASP A 9 -2.79 -3.41 3.45
C ASP A 9 -3.14 -4.23 2.20
N ILE A 10 -3.99 -3.70 1.32
CA ILE A 10 -4.33 -4.35 0.05
C ILE A 10 -3.12 -4.33 -0.89
N LEU A 11 -2.46 -3.17 -1.02
CA LEU A 11 -1.29 -3.03 -1.90
C LEU A 11 -0.12 -3.91 -1.45
N SER A 12 0.07 -4.11 -0.15
CA SER A 12 1.12 -4.99 0.38
C SER A 12 0.82 -6.47 0.15
N GLN A 13 -0.45 -6.86 -0.01
CA GLN A 13 -0.85 -8.24 -0.28
C GLN A 13 -0.66 -8.65 -1.75
N ILE A 14 -0.80 -7.71 -2.69
CA ILE A 14 -0.71 -7.97 -4.14
C ILE A 14 0.55 -8.77 -4.53
N PRO A 15 1.78 -8.42 -4.11
CA PRO A 15 2.98 -9.14 -4.51
C PRO A 15 3.03 -10.62 -4.08
N HIS A 16 2.29 -11.01 -3.04
CA HIS A 16 2.27 -12.37 -2.49
C HIS A 16 1.28 -13.29 -3.19
N VAL A 17 0.39 -12.75 -4.03
CA VAL A 17 -0.57 -13.54 -4.79
C VAL A 17 0.09 -14.02 -6.09
N LEU A 18 0.14 -15.34 -6.29
CA LEU A 18 0.59 -15.98 -7.52
C LEU A 18 -0.63 -16.24 -8.45
N PRO A 19 -0.49 -16.29 -9.80
CA PRO A 19 0.58 -15.80 -10.65
C PRO A 19 0.22 -14.42 -11.24
N LEU A 20 0.82 -13.34 -10.71
CA LEU A 20 0.64 -11.97 -11.21
C LEU A 20 1.81 -11.53 -12.08
N SER A 21 1.56 -10.60 -13.00
CA SER A 21 2.61 -9.98 -13.81
C SER A 21 3.58 -9.17 -12.94
N GLU A 22 4.86 -9.17 -13.31
CA GLU A 22 5.89 -8.40 -12.62
C GLU A 22 5.58 -6.88 -12.63
N SER A 23 4.93 -6.39 -13.68
CA SER A 23 4.46 -5.00 -13.76
C SER A 23 3.44 -4.66 -12.69
N LEU A 24 2.51 -5.56 -12.37
CA LEU A 24 1.50 -5.36 -11.33
C LEU A 24 2.14 -5.34 -9.94
N LYS A 25 3.07 -6.26 -9.66
CA LYS A 25 3.83 -6.27 -8.40
C LYS A 25 4.61 -4.97 -8.21
N ALA A 26 5.36 -4.55 -9.24
CA ALA A 26 6.14 -3.31 -9.21
C ALA A 26 5.26 -2.07 -9.03
N ASN A 27 4.06 -2.05 -9.61
CA ASN A 27 3.12 -0.94 -9.44
C ASN A 27 2.47 -0.92 -8.05
N ALA A 28 2.16 -2.08 -7.47
CA ALA A 28 1.63 -2.18 -6.11
C ALA A 28 2.64 -1.68 -5.06
N ILE A 29 3.91 -2.08 -5.19
CA ILE A 29 4.98 -1.62 -4.31
C ILE A 29 5.18 -0.10 -4.43
N ARG A 30 5.20 0.44 -5.66
CA ARG A 30 5.32 1.89 -5.88
C ARG A 30 4.13 2.66 -5.31
N ALA A 31 2.91 2.17 -5.49
CA ALA A 31 1.72 2.78 -4.93
C ALA A 31 1.75 2.80 -3.39
N ALA A 32 2.19 1.71 -2.75
CA ALA A 32 2.35 1.64 -1.31
C ALA A 32 3.36 2.68 -0.79
N GLN A 33 4.52 2.81 -1.45
CA GLN A 33 5.55 3.80 -1.09
C GLN A 33 5.09 5.25 -1.27
N LEU A 34 4.27 5.54 -2.28
CA LEU A 34 3.72 6.89 -2.50
C LEU A 34 2.68 7.25 -1.43
N LEU A 35 1.89 6.26 -0.97
CA LEU A 35 0.90 6.45 0.09
C LEU A 35 1.55 6.56 1.48
N ASP A 36 2.62 5.81 1.75
CA ASP A 36 3.31 5.80 3.04
C ASP A 36 4.04 7.12 3.35
N ARG A 37 4.40 7.89 2.31
CA ARG A 37 5.06 9.20 2.44
C ARG A 37 4.15 10.31 2.98
N PHE A 38 2.84 10.10 3.07
CA PHE A 38 1.96 11.03 3.76
C PHE A 38 1.96 10.71 5.25
N PRO A 39 2.48 11.61 6.12
CA PRO A 39 2.39 11.38 7.54
C PRO A 39 0.93 11.50 7.92
N VAL A 40 0.21 10.38 8.02
CA VAL A 40 -0.90 10.35 8.95
C VAL A 40 -0.32 10.17 10.34
N ASN A 41 0.32 11.24 10.82
CA ASN A 41 0.33 11.50 12.23
C ASN A 41 -1.13 11.69 12.61
N GLU A 42 -1.80 10.60 13.00
CA GLU A 42 -2.83 10.71 14.02
C GLU A 42 -2.15 11.39 15.19
N ARG A 43 -2.22 12.72 15.23
CA ARG A 43 -2.17 13.48 16.46
C ARG A 43 -3.39 13.01 17.24
N VAL A 44 -3.26 11.84 17.87
CA VAL A 44 -4.11 11.40 18.96
C VAL A 44 -3.96 12.49 20.00
N LYS A 45 -5.00 13.30 20.13
CA LYS A 45 -5.17 14.29 21.17
C LYS A 45 -6.09 13.71 22.23
#